data_AF-A0A7Y8IYQ7-F1
#
_entry.id   AF-A0A7Y8IYQ7-F1
#
_cell.length_a   1.000
_cell.length_b   1.000
_cell.length_c   1.000
_cell.angle_alpha   90.00
_cell.angle_beta   90.00
_cell.angle_gamma   90.00
#
_symmetry.space_group_name_H-M   'P 1'
#
loop_
_entity.id
_entity.type
_entity.pdbx_description
1 polymer ?
#
loop_
_entity_poly.entity_id
_entity_poly.type
_entity_poly.pdbx_seq_one_letter_code
_entity_poly.pdbx_strand_id
1 'polypeptide(L)'
;MNRFRVAVAILGLVALALLPSSPFAQKTGQGRYLAGDFHNHTTFSDGSTGADELIRRAVVGYGLDWFAQSGHGGKWSRDGRIDDPQYDG
;
A
#
# COMPACT_ATOMS: atom_id res chain seq x y z
N MET A 1 33.86 -42.88 -32.42
CA MET A 1 33.88 -43.56 -31.09
C MET A 1 33.70 -42.51 -29.98
N ASN A 2 32.46 -42.45 -29.47
CA ASN A 2 31.98 -42.09 -28.13
C ASN A 2 32.70 -40.99 -27.30
N ARG A 3 32.34 -39.72 -27.48
CA ARG A 3 32.65 -38.63 -26.52
C ARG A 3 31.42 -37.95 -25.89
N PHE A 4 30.20 -38.38 -26.25
CA PHE A 4 28.97 -37.63 -25.97
C PHE A 4 28.21 -38.11 -24.73
N ARG A 5 28.87 -38.38 -23.59
CA ARG A 5 28.13 -38.85 -22.39
C ARG A 5 28.50 -38.22 -21.05
N VAL A 6 29.40 -37.24 -20.96
CA VAL A 6 29.81 -36.72 -19.64
C VAL A 6 29.32 -35.29 -19.34
N ALA A 7 28.84 -34.53 -20.31
CA ALA A 7 28.57 -33.10 -20.13
C ALA A 7 27.12 -32.75 -19.71
N VAL A 8 26.44 -33.55 -18.89
CA VAL A 8 25.05 -33.24 -18.45
C VAL A 8 24.94 -32.87 -16.96
N ALA A 9 25.97 -33.07 -16.13
CA ALA A 9 25.81 -32.92 -14.68
C ALA A 9 26.32 -31.61 -14.05
N ILE A 10 26.98 -30.70 -14.79
CA ILE A 10 27.62 -29.51 -14.18
C ILE A 10 26.84 -28.20 -14.39
N LEU A 11 25.91 -28.13 -15.36
CA LEU A 11 25.14 -26.92 -15.64
C LEU A 11 23.89 -26.69 -14.74
N GLY A 12 23.68 -27.52 -13.72
CA GLY A 12 22.53 -27.36 -12.80
C GLY A 12 22.79 -26.45 -11.60
N LEU A 13 24.05 -26.31 -11.15
CA LEU A 13 24.35 -25.64 -9.88
C LEU A 13 24.63 -24.14 -9.97
N VAL A 14 24.91 -23.61 -11.16
CA VAL A 14 25.24 -22.17 -11.33
C VAL A 14 23.98 -21.31 -11.50
N ALA A 15 22.86 -21.89 -11.96
CA ALA A 15 21.63 -21.14 -12.19
C ALA A 15 20.91 -20.68 -10.91
N LEU A 16 21.22 -21.26 -9.75
CA LEU A 16 20.59 -20.88 -8.47
C LEU A 16 21.27 -19.68 -7.78
N ALA A 17 22.48 -19.29 -8.20
CA ALA A 17 23.24 -18.19 -7.61
C ALA A 17 22.93 -16.80 -8.22
N LEU A 18 22.07 -16.74 -9.24
CA LEU A 18 21.73 -15.52 -10.00
C LEU A 18 20.28 -15.06 -9.77
N LEU A 19 19.55 -15.65 -8.82
CA LEU A 19 18.28 -15.08 -8.41
C LEU A 19 18.56 -13.69 -7.83
N PRO A 20 18.02 -12.59 -8.39
CA PRO A 20 18.08 -11.30 -7.73
C PRO A 20 17.44 -11.50 -6.36
N SER A 21 18.20 -11.28 -5.30
CA SER A 21 17.66 -11.16 -3.96
C SER A 21 16.58 -10.08 -4.05
N SER A 22 15.32 -10.47 -3.89
CA SER A 22 14.21 -9.54 -3.88
C SER A 22 14.56 -8.43 -2.89
N PRO A 23 14.60 -7.15 -3.30
CA PRO A 23 14.92 -6.04 -2.42
C PRO A 23 13.70 -5.71 -1.55
N PHE A 24 13.12 -6.72 -0.91
CA PHE A 24 12.18 -6.49 0.18
C PHE A 24 13.01 -5.98 1.36
N ALA A 25 13.20 -4.66 1.32
CA ALA A 25 13.62 -3.75 2.37
C ALA A 25 14.59 -4.34 3.39
N GLN A 26 15.89 -4.22 3.10
CA GLN A 26 16.86 -4.15 4.19
C GLN A 26 16.46 -2.95 5.05
N LYS A 27 15.96 -3.21 6.27
CA LYS A 27 15.53 -2.18 7.22
C LYS A 27 16.79 -1.48 7.75
N THR A 28 17.30 -0.49 7.02
CA THR A 28 18.56 0.20 7.30
C THR A 28 18.45 1.33 8.33
N GLY A 29 17.36 1.39 9.11
CA GLY A 29 17.17 2.40 10.14
C GLY A 29 16.46 1.85 11.37
N GLN A 30 16.82 2.39 12.55
CA GLN A 30 15.97 2.25 13.73
C GLN A 30 14.58 2.82 13.40
N GLY A 31 13.52 2.09 13.76
CA GLY A 31 12.16 2.59 13.52
C GLY A 31 11.95 3.92 14.25
N ARG A 32 11.25 4.87 13.62
CA ARG A 32 10.85 6.13 14.25
C ARG A 32 9.35 6.12 14.53
N TYR A 33 8.94 6.78 15.60
CA TYR A 33 7.53 7.07 15.84
C TYR A 33 7.03 8.05 14.77
N LEU A 34 5.84 7.79 14.24
CA LEU A 34 5.15 8.62 13.27
C LEU A 34 3.81 9.03 13.85
N ALA A 35 3.49 10.32 13.78
CA ALA A 35 2.18 10.83 14.15
C ALA A 35 1.17 10.45 13.07
N GLY A 36 0.06 9.83 13.46
CA GLY A 36 -0.93 9.37 12.49
C GLY A 36 -2.36 9.38 12.99
N ASP A 37 -3.28 9.47 12.04
CA ASP A 37 -4.71 9.31 12.26
C ASP A 37 -5.22 8.11 11.46
N PHE A 38 -5.62 7.06 12.17
CA PHE A 38 -6.09 5.83 11.53
C PHE A 38 -7.60 5.84 11.24
N HIS A 39 -8.37 6.76 11.84
CA HIS A 39 -9.83 6.74 11.72
C HIS A 39 -10.44 8.13 11.82
N ASN A 40 -10.84 8.65 10.66
CA ASN A 40 -11.71 9.81 10.54
C ASN A 40 -12.88 9.55 9.59
N HIS A 41 -13.82 10.50 9.60
CA HIS A 41 -14.98 10.50 8.74
C HIS A 41 -15.12 11.87 8.08
N THR A 42 -15.63 11.88 6.86
CA THR A 42 -15.96 13.10 6.13
C THR A 42 -17.46 13.18 5.92
N THR A 43 -17.91 14.28 5.31
CA THR A 43 -19.27 14.42 4.80
C THR A 43 -19.69 13.36 3.78
N PHE A 44 -18.78 12.47 3.37
CA PHE A 44 -19.10 11.32 2.53
C PHE A 44 -19.70 10.13 3.29
N SER A 45 -19.61 10.13 4.62
CA SER A 45 -20.29 9.18 5.49
C SER A 45 -21.13 9.91 6.54
N ASP A 46 -20.83 9.74 7.82
CA ASP A 46 -21.45 10.40 8.98
C ASP A 46 -20.54 11.49 9.60
N GLY A 47 -19.45 11.86 8.93
CA GLY A 47 -18.60 12.97 9.33
C GLY A 47 -19.21 14.33 8.99
N SER A 48 -18.79 15.36 9.73
CA SER A 48 -19.26 16.74 9.54
C SER A 48 -18.24 17.64 8.82
N THR A 49 -17.05 17.14 8.51
CA THR A 49 -15.96 17.89 7.87
C THR A 49 -15.79 17.45 6.41
N GLY A 50 -15.63 18.39 5.49
CA GLY A 50 -15.31 18.09 4.09
C GLY A 50 -13.96 17.40 3.93
N ALA A 51 -13.79 16.60 2.87
CA ALA A 51 -12.54 15.87 2.64
C ALA A 51 -11.32 16.80 2.44
N ASP A 52 -11.52 17.91 1.74
CA ASP A 52 -10.52 18.95 1.52
C ASP A 52 -10.03 19.59 2.83
N GLU A 53 -10.97 20.01 3.69
CA GLU A 53 -10.66 20.60 4.99
C GLU A 53 -10.00 19.58 5.93
N LEU A 54 -10.44 18.32 5.88
CA LEU A 54 -9.83 17.25 6.66
C LEU A 54 -8.37 17.02 6.24
N ILE A 55 -8.10 16.91 4.94
CA ILE A 55 -6.74 16.78 4.40
C ILE A 55 -5.89 17.98 4.80
N ARG A 56 -6.44 19.20 4.66
CA ARG A 56 -5.74 20.44 5.04
C ARG A 56 -5.37 20.43 6.53
N ARG A 57 -6.28 20.02 7.41
CA ARG A 57 -6.00 19.91 8.85
C ARG A 57 -4.96 18.82 9.14
N ALA A 58 -5.08 17.65 8.52
CA ALA A 58 -4.12 16.55 8.71
C ALA A 58 -2.69 16.96 8.35
N VAL A 59 -2.51 17.55 7.16
CA VAL A 59 -1.18 17.87 6.62
C VAL A 59 -0.64 19.19 7.18
N VAL A 60 -1.43 20.26 7.14
CA VAL A 60 -0.96 21.62 7.46
C VAL A 60 -1.24 22.02 8.90
N GLY A 61 -2.38 21.59 9.46
CA GLY A 61 -2.79 21.96 10.82
C GLY A 61 -2.09 21.14 11.90
N TYR A 62 -2.12 19.81 11.76
CA TYR A 62 -1.63 18.86 12.76
C TYR A 62 -0.25 18.31 12.43
N GLY A 63 0.19 18.40 11.16
CA GLY A 63 1.49 17.89 10.74
C GLY A 63 1.60 16.36 10.86
N LEU A 64 0.52 15.62 10.57
CA LEU A 64 0.52 14.16 10.60
C LEU A 64 1.47 13.60 9.53
N ASP A 65 2.24 12.59 9.90
CA ASP A 65 3.09 11.85 8.95
C ASP A 65 2.26 10.98 8.00
N TRP A 66 1.11 10.50 8.48
CA TRP A 66 0.16 9.72 7.70
C TRP A 66 -1.26 9.88 8.25
N PHE A 67 -2.24 9.66 7.39
CA PHE A 67 -3.63 9.48 7.82
C PHE A 67 -4.32 8.48 6.90
N ALA A 68 -5.38 7.86 7.39
CA ALA A 68 -6.27 7.01 6.61
C ALA A 68 -7.66 7.65 6.54
N GLN A 69 -8.29 7.61 5.36
CA GLN A 69 -9.71 7.96 5.23
C GLN A 69 -10.55 6.70 5.51
N SER A 70 -11.40 6.75 6.52
CA SER A 70 -12.06 5.58 7.12
C SER A 70 -13.58 5.76 7.26
N GLY A 71 -14.20 6.50 6.32
CA GLY A 71 -15.65 6.55 6.18
C GLY A 71 -16.25 5.16 5.97
N HIS A 72 -17.46 4.91 6.47
CA HIS A 72 -18.05 3.59 6.29
C HIS A 72 -18.56 3.34 4.87
N GLY A 73 -18.53 2.07 4.44
CA GLY A 73 -18.86 1.66 3.07
C GLY A 73 -20.37 1.47 2.84
N GLY A 74 -20.81 1.74 1.60
CA GLY A 74 -22.07 1.25 1.02
C GLY A 74 -23.40 1.75 1.60
N LYS A 75 -23.40 2.52 2.70
CA LYS A 75 -24.65 2.90 3.42
C LYS A 75 -25.07 4.36 3.28
N TRP A 76 -24.19 5.26 2.83
CA TRP A 76 -24.50 6.70 2.69
C TRP A 76 -24.73 7.08 1.24
N SER A 77 -25.69 7.98 1.01
CA SER A 77 -26.01 8.54 -0.32
C SER A 77 -24.92 9.44 -0.89
N ARG A 78 -23.92 9.78 -0.09
CA ARG A 78 -22.80 10.66 -0.42
C ARG A 78 -21.46 9.93 -0.32
N ASP A 79 -21.35 8.68 -0.70
CA ASP A 79 -20.14 7.86 -0.55
C ASP A 79 -18.86 8.34 -1.27
N GLY A 80 -18.88 9.45 -2.00
CA GLY A 80 -17.71 10.02 -2.66
C GLY A 80 -17.22 9.19 -3.86
N ARG A 81 -18.03 8.27 -4.38
CA ARG A 81 -17.75 7.53 -5.62
C ARG A 81 -17.71 8.51 -6.79
N ILE A 82 -16.55 8.66 -7.43
CA ILE A 82 -16.41 9.47 -8.66
C ILE A 82 -16.84 8.66 -9.91
N ASP A 83 -16.90 7.33 -9.81
CA ASP A 83 -17.01 6.46 -10.99
C ASP A 83 -17.46 5.01 -10.67
N ASP A 84 -18.28 4.81 -9.63
CA ASP A 84 -19.08 3.58 -9.46
C ASP A 84 -20.57 3.88 -9.72
N PRO A 85 -21.02 3.79 -10.98
CA PRO A 85 -22.44 3.93 -11.34
C PRO A 85 -23.29 2.71 -10.97
N GLN A 86 -22.69 1.62 -10.48
CA GLN A 86 -23.37 0.35 -10.23
C GLN A 86 -23.88 0.24 -8.79
N TYR A 87 -23.41 1.09 -7.87
CA TYR A 87 -23.90 1.17 -6.49
C TYR A 87 -23.86 -0.20 -5.77
N ASP A 88 -22.89 -1.06 -6.10
CA ASP A 88 -22.97 -2.48 -5.77
C ASP A 88 -22.43 -2.88 -4.39
N GLY A 89 -22.02 -1.91 -3.57
CA GLY A 89 -21.94 -2.07 -2.11
C GLY A 89 -20.72 -2.81 -1.61
#